data_AF-A0AAJ4MVI4-F1
#
_entry.id   AF-A0AAJ4MVI4-F1
#
_cell.length_a   1.000
_cell.length_b   1.000
_cell.length_c   1.000
_cell.angle_alpha   90.00
_cell.angle_beta   90.00
_cell.angle_gamma   90.00
#
_symmetry.space_group_name_H-M   'P 1'
#
loop_
_entity.id
_entity.type
_entity.pdbx_description
1 polymer ?
#
loop_
_entity_poly.entity_id
_entity_poly.type
_entity_poly.pdbx_seq_one_letter_code
_entity_poly.pdbx_strand_id
1 'polypeptide(L)' 'MSARSAAPALETPAEAAYKRDRALLRALYTCQPVLFDGKQHHLHSMYPQVLGGGISTIIYLMGDATPRQPSEITYMEQAE' A
#
# COMPACT_ATOMS: atom_id res chain seq x y z
N MET A 1 42.33 3.26 5.05
CA MET A 1 41.54 3.83 3.94
C MET A 1 40.16 4.15 4.48
N SER A 2 39.93 5.40 4.91
CA SER A 2 38.68 5.81 5.57
C SER A 2 37.71 6.35 4.53
N ALA A 3 36.64 5.61 4.25
CA ALA A 3 35.59 6.04 3.33
C ALA A 3 34.83 7.20 3.97
N ARG A 4 34.90 8.38 3.36
CA ARG A 4 34.08 9.54 3.75
C ARG A 4 32.63 9.20 3.41
N SER A 5 31.79 8.96 4.41
CA SER A 5 30.34 8.89 4.22
C SER A 5 29.88 10.21 3.60
N ALA A 6 29.36 10.15 2.37
CA ALA A 6 28.77 11.30 1.72
C ALA A 6 27.59 11.80 2.58
N ALA A 7 27.53 13.11 2.83
CA ALA A 7 26.37 13.73 3.45
C ALA A 7 25.12 13.40 2.60
N PRO A 8 23.97 13.07 3.20
CA PRO A 8 22.76 12.80 2.44
C PRO A 8 22.42 14.04 1.62
N ALA A 9 22.17 13.84 0.32
CA ALA A 9 21.81 14.92 -0.58
C ALA A 9 20.58 15.66 -0.02
N LEU A 10 20.67 16.99 0.07
CA LEU A 10 19.55 17.84 0.50
C LEU A 10 18.42 17.68 -0.51
N GLU A 11 17.28 17.19 -0.03
CA GLU A 11 16.11 16.95 -0.85
C GLU A 11 15.64 18.26 -1.50
N THR A 12 15.52 18.23 -2.82
CA THR A 12 15.03 19.39 -3.57
C THR A 12 13.52 19.57 -3.32
N PRO A 13 12.98 20.81 -3.41
CA PRO A 13 11.54 21.03 -3.26
C PRO A 13 10.68 20.19 -4.22
N ALA A 14 11.19 19.88 -5.41
CA ALA A 14 10.51 19.04 -6.40
C ALA A 14 10.42 17.57 -5.95
N GLU A 15 11.47 17.03 -5.33
CA GLU A 15 11.47 15.67 -4.77
C GLU A 15 10.49 15.55 -3.59
N ALA A 16 10.43 16.56 -2.73
CA ALA A 16 9.49 16.60 -1.61
C ALA A 16 8.03 16.64 -2.08
N ALA A 17 7.73 17.47 -3.10
CA ALA A 17 6.41 17.52 -3.73
C ALA A 17 6.03 16.17 -4.37
N TYR A 18 6.96 15.57 -5.12
CA TYR A 18 6.76 14.25 -5.72
C TYR A 18 6.49 13.16 -4.68
N LYS A 19 7.23 13.12 -3.56
CA LYS A 19 6.97 12.17 -2.47
C LYS A 19 5.60 12.36 -1.85
N ARG A 20 5.18 13.61 -1.62
CA ARG A 20 3.86 13.95 -1.10
C ARG A 20 2.76 13.50 -2.05
N ASP A 21 2.87 13.83 -3.34
CA ASP A 21 1.86 13.49 -4.34
C ASP A 21 1.78 11.97 -4.54
N ARG A 22 2.91 11.29 -4.54
CA ARG A 22 2.96 9.83 -4.55
C ARG A 22 2.31 9.20 -3.32
N ALA A 23 2.52 9.77 -2.13
CA ALA A 23 1.88 9.30 -0.91
C ALA A 23 0.37 9.56 -0.93
N LEU A 24 -0.07 10.70 -1.47
CA LEU A 24 -1.46 11.08 -1.59
C LEU A 24 -2.20 10.22 -2.62
N LEU A 25 -1.60 9.98 -3.78
CA LEU A 25 -2.12 9.03 -4.77
C LEU A 25 -2.20 7.63 -4.18
N ARG A 26 -1.15 7.17 -3.48
CA ARG A 26 -1.19 5.87 -2.80
C ARG A 26 -2.31 5.82 -1.78
N ALA A 27 -2.52 6.87 -0.99
CA ALA A 27 -3.61 6.95 -0.02
C ALA A 27 -4.98 6.85 -0.71
N LEU A 28 -5.19 7.60 -1.81
CA LEU A 28 -6.41 7.55 -2.61
C LEU A 28 -6.67 6.16 -3.19
N TYR A 29 -5.64 5.50 -3.74
CA TYR A 29 -5.75 4.15 -4.29
C TYR A 29 -5.91 3.07 -3.21
N THR A 30 -5.38 3.27 -2.00
CA THR A 30 -5.57 2.34 -0.89
C THR A 30 -6.93 2.49 -0.23
N CYS A 31 -7.54 3.68 -0.24
CA CYS A 31 -8.89 3.89 0.31
C CYS A 31 -10.02 3.25 -0.51
N GLN A 32 -9.75 2.18 -1.26
CA GLN A 32 -10.79 1.38 -1.89
C GLN A 32 -11.63 0.69 -0.80
N PRO A 33 -12.96 0.92 -0.76
CA PRO A 33 -13.83 0.29 0.21
C PRO A 33 -13.97 -1.19 -0.13
N VAL A 34 -13.90 -2.02 0.91
CA VAL A 34 -14.06 -3.47 0.82
C VAL A 34 -14.91 -3.97 1.98
N LEU A 35 -15.55 -5.12 1.80
CA LEU A 35 -16.28 -5.80 2.85
C LEU A 35 -15.44 -6.94 3.42
N PHE A 36 -15.32 -6.96 4.75
CA PHE A 36 -14.74 -8.04 5.52
C PHE A 36 -15.66 -8.34 6.72
N ASP A 37 -16.06 -9.60 6.91
CA ASP A 37 -17.05 -10.02 7.92
C ASP A 37 -18.34 -9.19 7.94
N GLY A 38 -18.81 -8.78 6.75
CA GLY A 38 -20.02 -7.97 6.59
C GLY A 38 -19.88 -6.51 7.05
N LYS A 39 -18.69 -6.07 7.42
CA LYS A 39 -18.37 -4.68 7.78
C LYS A 39 -17.58 -4.00 6.66
N GLN A 40 -17.80 -2.70 6.51
CA GLN A 40 -17.05 -1.89 5.55
C GLN A 40 -15.68 -1.54 6.14
N HIS A 41 -14.64 -1.87 5.39
CA HIS A 41 -13.25 -1.54 5.63
C HIS A 41 -12.65 -0.83 4.43
N HIS A 42 -11.42 -0.34 4.58
CA HIS A 42 -10.65 0.22 3.48
C HIS A 42 -9.33 -0.53 3.37
N LEU A 43 -8.83 -0.73 2.16
CA LEU A 43 -7.51 -1.33 1.98
C LEU A 43 -6.43 -0.38 2.55
N HIS A 44 -5.39 -0.95 3.13
CA HIS A 44 -4.22 -0.20 3.57
C HIS A 44 -3.02 -0.50 2.69
N SER A 45 -2.80 -1.78 2.37
CA SER A 45 -1.73 -2.21 1.49
C SER A 45 -1.97 -3.62 0.94
N MET A 46 -1.41 -3.88 -0.24
CA MET A 46 -1.38 -5.19 -0.87
C MET A 46 0.07 -5.55 -1.19
N TYR A 47 0.50 -6.75 -0.81
CA TYR A 47 1.84 -7.26 -1.04
C TYR A 47 1.78 -8.55 -1.86
N PRO A 48 2.01 -8.49 -3.18
CA PRO A 48 2.18 -9.69 -3.99
C PRO A 48 3.53 -10.33 -3.67
N GLN A 49 3.52 -11.64 -3.43
CA GLN A 49 4.69 -12.49 -3.22
C GLN A 49 4.63 -13.63 -4.24
N VAL A 50 5.77 -13.92 -4.87
CA VAL A 50 5.90 -15.07 -5.77
C VAL A 50 6.26 -16.28 -4.93
N LEU A 51 5.38 -17.28 -4.91
CA LEU A 51 5.53 -18.47 -4.08
C LEU A 51 5.29 -19.71 -4.95
N GLY A 52 6.33 -20.53 -5.14
CA GLY A 52 6.24 -21.80 -5.88
C GLY A 52 5.84 -21.69 -7.36
N GLY A 53 6.03 -20.53 -8.00
CA GLY A 53 5.63 -20.28 -9.39
C GLY A 53 4.24 -19.65 -9.56
N GLY A 54 3.51 -19.40 -8.46
CA GLY A 54 2.27 -18.61 -8.44
C GLY A 54 2.45 -17.24 -7.78
N ILE A 55 1.47 -16.34 -7.96
CA ILE A 55 1.39 -15.06 -7.26
C ILE A 55 0.42 -15.23 -6.08
N SER A 56 0.92 -15.04 -4.87
CA SER A 56 0.13 -14.98 -3.63
C SER A 56 0.11 -13.53 -3.16
N THR A 57 -1.05 -12.99 -2.77
CA THR A 57 -1.16 -11.58 -2.34
C THR A 57 -1.60 -11.52 -0.89
N ILE A 58 -0.92 -10.72 -0.07
CA ILE A 58 -1.34 -10.44 1.32
C ILE A 58 -1.96 -9.05 1.36
N ILE A 59 -3.12 -8.95 1.98
CA ILE A 59 -3.91 -7.72 2.10
C ILE A 59 -3.93 -7.25 3.56
N TYR A 60 -3.75 -5.96 3.78
CA TYR A 60 -3.97 -5.31 5.07
C TYR A 60 -5.12 -4.32 4.97
N LEU A 61 -5.95 -4.25 6.00
CA LEU A 61 -7.04 -3.29 6.11
C LEU A 61 -6.62 -2.09 6.97
N MET A 62 -7.20 -0.93 6.72
CA MET A 62 -6.93 0.26 7.52
C MET A 62 -7.40 0.04 8.96
N GLY A 63 -6.49 0.24 9.92
CA GLY A 63 -6.76 0.05 11.35
C GLY A 63 -6.68 -1.39 11.84
N ASP A 64 -6.39 -2.37 10.98
CA ASP A 64 -6.18 -3.77 11.33
C ASP A 64 -4.82 -4.27 10.79
N ALA A 65 -3.93 -4.69 11.69
CA ALA A 65 -2.61 -5.21 11.34
C ALA A 65 -2.63 -6.70 10.95
N THR A 66 -3.80 -7.35 11.02
CA THR A 66 -3.96 -8.76 10.67
C THR A 66 -3.86 -8.96 9.16
N PRO A 67 -2.95 -9.80 8.67
CA PRO A 67 -2.86 -10.11 7.24
C PRO A 67 -4.07 -10.92 6.79
N ARG A 68 -4.64 -10.56 5.63
CA ARG A 68 -5.80 -11.19 5.00
C ARG A 68 -5.45 -11.75 3.63
N GLN A 69 -6.17 -12.79 3.23
CA GLN A 69 -6.11 -13.33 1.87
C GLN A 69 -7.16 -12.64 0.98
N PRO A 70 -6.92 -12.53 -0.34
CA PRO A 70 -7.87 -11.95 -1.28
C PRO A 70 -9.24 -12.64 -1.25
N SER A 71 -9.28 -13.94 -0.96
CA SER A 71 -10.52 -14.72 -0.85
C SER A 71 -11.41 -14.32 0.33
N GLU A 72 -10.88 -13.58 1.30
CA GLU A 72 -11.61 -13.11 2.49
C GLU A 72 -12.22 -11.72 2.29
N ILE A 73 -11.93 -11.06 1.16
CA ILE A 73 -12.25 -9.67 0.90
C ILE A 73 -13.21 -9.58 -0.29
N THR A 74 -14.34 -8.91 -0.10
CA THR A 74 -15.26 -8.59 -1.20
C THR A 74 -15.07 -7.13 -1.62
N TYR A 75 -14.69 -6.91 -2.88
CA TYR A 75 -14.60 -5.58 -3.46
C TYR A 75 -15.99 -5.02 -3.73
N MET A 76 -16.22 -3.76 -3.36
CA MET A 76 -17.43 -3.06 -3.76
C MET A 76 -17.22 -2.53 -5.19
N GLU A 77 -18.07 -2.93 -6.13
CA GLU A 77 -18.11 -2.28 -7.45
C GLU A 77 -18.44 -0.80 -7.25
N GLN A 78 -17.55 0.07 -7.69
CA GLN A 78 -17.86 1.49 -7.81
C GLN A 78 -18.80 1.65 -9.01
N ALA A 79 -20.02 2.13 -8.77
CA ALA A 79 -20.85 2.63 -9.85
C ALA A 79 -20.12 3.79 -10.51
N GLU A 80 -19.76 3.62 -11.79
CA GLU A 80 -19.20 4.68 -12.65
C GLU A 80 -20.12 5.91 -12.75
#